data_AF-A0A954WV87-F1
#
_entry.id   AF-A0A954WV87-F1
#
_cell.length_a   1.000
_cell.length_b   1.000
_cell.length_c   1.000
_cell.angle_alpha   90.00
_cell.angle_beta   90.00
_cell.angle_gamma   90.00
#
_symmetry.space_group_name_H-M   'P 1'
#
loop_
_entity.id
_entity.type
_entity.pdbx_description
1 polymer ?
#
loop_
_entity_poly.entity_id
_entity_poly.type
_entity_poly.pdbx_seq_one_letter_code
_entity_poly.pdbx_strand_id
1 'polypeptide(L)'
;MTRWGKLGLTLCALALFSVGNIANADITIEVFPAFAPNGQGTTSAPPSPNWNAYVANALAGIEAGGVNTGTGPRDANPSYYETVSGVIPPSELIYTEFNSWRGTAANNPAFTGNAAVTGEYGNRIHFGTRITATPGMEFSLSDVSWSLDSDDDTDYFDQSGSLAGAPYSSTRIGINYVDGIKGNGDDIVINSGPGTQLVNELLYVGIGDGFPSENIAAPTDQDDINLTLGAIYAGCNGCEVMLTGSYTVGDTTGSGKVTIFIPEPSTMALSTFGVLACFAAFRKRR
;
A
#
# COMPACT_ATOMS: atom_id res chain seq x y z
N MET A 1 -39.87 31.64 -78.94
CA MET A 1 -39.50 32.35 -77.70
C MET A 1 -39.12 31.27 -76.67
N THR A 2 -37.83 30.90 -76.54
CA THR A 2 -36.87 31.40 -75.51
C THR A 2 -37.36 31.13 -74.08
N ARG A 3 -36.71 30.45 -73.13
CA ARG A 3 -35.31 30.00 -72.84
C ARG A 3 -35.42 28.93 -71.71
N TRP A 4 -34.73 27.80 -71.76
CA TRP A 4 -33.50 27.46 -71.00
C TRP A 4 -33.34 28.10 -69.60
N GLY A 5 -33.17 27.28 -68.55
CA GLY A 5 -32.75 27.76 -67.23
C GLY A 5 -32.56 26.71 -66.12
N LYS A 6 -31.40 26.02 -66.17
CA LYS A 6 -30.49 25.63 -65.05
C LYS A 6 -31.04 24.75 -63.90
N LEU A 7 -30.56 23.51 -63.76
CA LEU A 7 -29.38 23.12 -62.96
C LEU A 7 -29.43 23.58 -61.49
N GLY A 8 -29.51 22.59 -60.58
CA GLY A 8 -29.39 22.78 -59.14
C GLY A 8 -29.43 21.43 -58.40
N LEU A 9 -28.53 20.53 -58.75
CA LEU A 9 -28.23 19.33 -57.98
C LEU A 9 -27.57 19.78 -56.67
N THR A 10 -28.29 19.76 -55.55
CA THR A 10 -27.69 19.94 -54.22
C THR A 10 -27.68 18.60 -53.51
N LEU A 11 -26.60 17.85 -53.76
CA LEU A 11 -26.13 16.76 -52.91
C LEU A 11 -25.64 17.41 -51.59
N CYS A 12 -26.47 17.42 -50.56
CA CYS A 12 -25.96 17.61 -49.20
C CYS A 12 -25.66 16.22 -48.66
N ALA A 13 -24.38 15.83 -48.75
CA ALA A 13 -23.84 14.69 -48.05
C ALA A 13 -24.08 14.89 -46.55
N LEU A 14 -24.97 14.07 -45.98
CA LEU A 14 -25.05 13.92 -44.54
C LEU A 14 -23.80 13.12 -44.13
N ALA A 15 -22.74 13.84 -43.78
CA ALA A 15 -21.56 13.24 -43.17
C ALA A 15 -22.00 12.63 -41.84
N LEU A 16 -22.07 11.30 -41.81
CA LEU A 16 -22.00 10.50 -40.59
C LEU A 16 -20.69 10.86 -39.90
N PHE A 17 -20.72 11.85 -39.01
CA PHE A 17 -19.75 11.90 -37.93
C PHE A 17 -20.11 10.77 -36.98
N SER A 18 -19.63 9.57 -37.27
CA SER A 18 -19.27 8.67 -36.19
C SER A 18 -18.15 9.39 -35.45
N VAL A 19 -18.50 10.10 -34.38
CA VAL A 19 -17.55 10.38 -33.32
C VAL A 19 -17.11 8.99 -32.89
N GLY A 20 -15.92 8.57 -33.31
CA GLY A 20 -15.31 7.39 -32.74
C GLY A 20 -15.25 7.66 -31.26
N ASN A 21 -16.05 6.92 -30.47
CA ASN A 21 -15.67 6.68 -29.10
C ASN A 21 -14.29 6.07 -29.21
N ILE A 22 -13.24 6.88 -28.99
CA ILE A 22 -11.94 6.34 -28.62
C ILE A 22 -12.28 5.55 -27.36
N ALA A 23 -12.26 4.22 -27.49
CA ALA A 23 -12.48 3.35 -26.36
C ALA A 23 -11.46 3.76 -25.30
N ASN A 24 -11.94 4.33 -24.20
CA ASN A 24 -11.12 4.49 -23.02
C ASN A 24 -10.55 3.11 -22.69
N ALA A 25 -9.24 3.05 -22.45
CA ALA A 25 -8.60 1.83 -21.97
C ALA A 25 -9.38 1.35 -20.75
N ASP A 26 -10.02 0.19 -20.86
CA ASP A 26 -10.78 -0.38 -19.76
C ASP A 26 -9.74 -1.06 -18.86
N ILE A 27 -9.02 -0.22 -18.11
CA ILE A 27 -8.04 -0.58 -17.09
C ILE A 27 -8.82 -0.97 -15.82
N THR A 28 -8.43 -2.07 -15.17
CA THR A 28 -8.87 -2.40 -13.82
C THR A 28 -7.72 -2.15 -12.84
N ILE A 29 -8.01 -1.45 -11.75
CA ILE A 29 -7.04 -1.15 -10.68
C ILE A 29 -7.58 -1.73 -9.38
N GLU A 30 -6.92 -2.76 -8.87
CA GLU A 30 -7.18 -3.34 -7.56
C GLU A 30 -6.09 -2.89 -6.59
N VAL A 31 -6.47 -2.54 -5.37
CA VAL A 31 -5.54 -2.07 -4.33
C VAL A 31 -5.78 -2.83 -3.05
N PHE A 32 -4.70 -3.40 -2.52
CA PHE A 32 -4.66 -4.31 -1.39
C PHE A 32 -3.77 -3.69 -0.30
N PRO A 33 -4.35 -2.98 0.67
CA PRO A 33 -3.59 -2.54 1.82
C PRO A 33 -3.06 -3.75 2.59
N ALA A 34 -1.79 -3.74 2.96
CA ALA A 34 -1.12 -4.86 3.62
C ALA A 34 -0.11 -4.38 4.66
N PHE A 35 0.08 -5.18 5.70
CA PHE A 35 1.14 -4.96 6.67
C PHE A 35 2.48 -5.33 6.03
N ALA A 36 3.48 -4.45 6.15
CA ALA A 36 4.81 -4.72 5.63
C ALA A 36 5.90 -4.41 6.66
N PRO A 37 7.00 -5.18 6.69
CA PRO A 37 8.20 -4.76 7.40
C PRO A 37 8.77 -3.50 6.76
N ASN A 38 9.50 -2.70 7.52
CA ASN A 38 10.08 -1.46 7.00
C ASN A 38 11.13 -1.76 5.90
N GLY A 39 10.75 -1.56 4.64
CA GLY A 39 11.62 -1.73 3.46
C GLY A 39 12.50 -0.54 3.13
N GLN A 40 12.32 0.59 3.82
CA GLN A 40 13.13 1.78 3.62
C GLN A 40 14.25 1.81 4.67
N GLY A 41 15.49 1.72 4.19
CA GLY A 41 16.65 1.96 5.03
C GLY A 41 16.96 3.45 5.12
N THR A 42 17.50 3.87 6.26
CA THR A 42 18.14 5.17 6.45
C THR A 42 19.66 5.01 6.43
N THR A 43 20.40 6.10 6.62
CA THR A 43 21.85 6.03 6.80
C THR A 43 22.26 5.31 8.08
N SER A 44 21.37 5.26 9.07
CA SER A 44 21.59 4.70 10.42
C SER A 44 21.04 3.28 10.56
N ALA A 45 20.03 2.91 9.77
CA ALA A 45 19.41 1.57 9.79
C ALA A 45 19.21 1.02 8.37
N PRO A 46 19.70 -0.19 8.05
CA PRO A 46 19.40 -0.81 6.76
C PRO A 46 17.89 -1.14 6.65
N PRO A 47 17.38 -1.45 5.44
CA PRO A 47 16.05 -2.04 5.30
C PRO A 47 15.91 -3.29 6.17
N SER A 48 14.68 -3.57 6.63
CA SER A 48 14.41 -4.76 7.44
C SER A 48 14.80 -6.04 6.69
N PRO A 49 15.44 -7.02 7.35
CA PRO A 49 16.03 -8.18 6.69
C PRO A 49 14.99 -9.06 5.98
N ASN A 50 13.75 -9.08 6.47
CA ASN A 50 12.67 -9.82 5.83
C ASN A 50 12.03 -9.09 4.64
N TRP A 51 12.40 -7.84 4.33
CA TRP A 51 11.79 -7.06 3.25
C TRP A 51 11.80 -7.80 1.90
N ASN A 52 12.93 -8.37 1.48
CA ASN A 52 12.99 -9.04 0.17
C ASN A 52 12.11 -10.30 0.12
N ALA A 53 12.01 -11.04 1.24
CA ALA A 53 11.11 -12.19 1.33
C ALA A 53 9.64 -11.74 1.37
N TYR A 54 9.34 -10.64 2.05
CA TYR A 54 8.02 -10.00 2.03
C TYR A 54 7.62 -9.60 0.61
N VAL A 55 8.50 -8.94 -0.14
CA VAL A 55 8.25 -8.52 -1.53
C VAL A 55 7.83 -9.70 -2.41
N ALA A 56 8.50 -10.85 -2.29
CA ALA A 56 8.12 -12.05 -3.04
C ALA A 56 6.72 -12.56 -2.66
N ASN A 57 6.40 -12.61 -1.36
CA ASN A 57 5.08 -13.02 -0.88
C ASN A 57 3.99 -12.01 -1.25
N ALA A 58 4.30 -10.71 -1.24
CA ALA A 58 3.38 -9.64 -1.59
C ALA A 58 3.00 -9.68 -3.06
N LEU A 59 3.97 -9.82 -3.96
CA LEU A 59 3.68 -9.94 -5.40
C LEU A 59 2.82 -11.17 -5.72
N ALA A 60 3.12 -12.32 -5.10
CA ALA A 60 2.30 -13.52 -5.25
C ALA A 60 0.88 -13.34 -4.69
N GLY A 61 0.74 -12.70 -3.52
CA GLY A 61 -0.55 -12.42 -2.91
C GLY A 61 -1.39 -11.42 -3.71
N ILE A 62 -0.77 -10.36 -4.24
CA ILE A 62 -1.40 -9.35 -5.10
C ILE A 62 -1.87 -9.98 -6.41
N GLU A 63 -1.03 -10.79 -7.05
CA GLU A 63 -1.40 -11.52 -8.28
C GLU A 63 -2.61 -12.44 -8.05
N ALA A 64 -2.68 -13.06 -6.87
CA ALA A 64 -3.79 -13.91 -6.44
C ALA A 64 -5.02 -13.15 -5.94
N GLY A 65 -5.07 -11.82 -6.07
CA GLY A 65 -6.22 -10.99 -5.66
C GLY A 65 -6.22 -10.62 -4.17
N GLY A 66 -5.05 -10.36 -3.59
CA GLY A 66 -4.89 -9.97 -2.19
C GLY A 66 -4.87 -11.13 -1.19
N VAL A 67 -4.55 -12.34 -1.65
CA VAL A 67 -4.51 -13.53 -0.79
C VAL A 67 -3.26 -13.51 0.10
N ASN A 68 -3.47 -13.74 1.41
CA ASN A 68 -2.36 -13.83 2.36
C ASN A 68 -1.39 -14.96 1.96
N THR A 69 -0.09 -14.65 1.91
CA THR A 69 0.93 -15.51 1.31
C THR A 69 2.21 -15.55 2.15
N GLY A 70 2.89 -16.70 2.14
CA GLY A 70 4.11 -16.95 2.93
C GLY A 70 3.84 -17.73 4.23
N THR A 71 4.88 -17.91 5.03
CA THR A 71 4.78 -18.60 6.33
C THR A 71 4.25 -17.64 7.39
N GLY A 72 2.98 -17.76 7.76
CA GLY A 72 2.34 -16.92 8.79
C GLY A 72 2.36 -17.54 10.20
N PRO A 73 1.87 -16.78 11.22
CA PRO A 73 1.37 -15.40 11.13
C PRO A 73 2.51 -14.36 11.14
N ARG A 74 2.22 -13.12 10.75
CA ARG A 74 3.19 -12.01 10.67
C ARG A 74 3.84 -11.66 12.00
N ASP A 75 3.16 -11.93 13.11
CA ASP A 75 3.66 -11.75 14.49
C ASP A 75 4.99 -12.46 14.73
N ALA A 76 5.17 -13.59 14.07
CA ALA A 76 6.37 -14.42 14.16
C ALA A 76 7.18 -14.44 12.85
N ASN A 77 6.66 -13.88 11.76
CA ASN A 77 7.25 -13.97 10.44
C ASN A 77 7.01 -12.66 9.67
N PRO A 78 7.88 -11.66 9.80
CA PRO A 78 7.75 -10.37 9.12
C PRO A 78 7.63 -10.44 7.59
N SER A 79 8.07 -11.54 6.98
CA SER A 79 7.92 -11.77 5.55
C SER A 79 6.52 -12.21 5.12
N TYR A 80 5.62 -12.57 6.05
CA TYR A 80 4.25 -12.97 5.73
C TYR A 80 3.49 -11.79 5.12
N TYR A 81 2.97 -11.96 3.92
CA TYR A 81 2.07 -10.99 3.30
C TYR A 81 0.66 -11.21 3.85
N GLU A 82 0.13 -10.19 4.51
CA GLU A 82 -1.20 -10.19 5.10
C GLU A 82 -1.91 -8.90 4.71
N THR A 83 -3.03 -9.03 4.00
CA THR A 83 -3.88 -7.88 3.71
C THR A 83 -4.57 -7.40 4.98
N VAL A 84 -4.68 -6.08 5.12
CA VAL A 84 -5.35 -5.47 6.27
C VAL A 84 -6.84 -5.76 6.17
N SER A 85 -7.39 -6.39 7.20
CA SER A 85 -8.82 -6.56 7.36
C SER A 85 -9.27 -5.87 8.64
N GLY A 86 -10.24 -4.96 8.51
CA GLY A 86 -10.78 -4.21 9.63
C GLY A 86 -9.87 -3.08 10.11
N VAL A 87 -9.95 -2.84 11.41
CA VAL A 87 -9.38 -1.66 12.08
C VAL A 87 -8.05 -2.02 12.74
N ILE A 88 -7.04 -1.17 12.56
CA ILE A 88 -5.69 -1.39 13.09
C ILE A 88 -5.31 -0.35 14.15
N PRO A 89 -4.45 -0.69 15.13
CA PRO A 89 -3.90 0.31 16.04
C PRO A 89 -2.72 1.08 15.37
N PRO A 90 -2.42 2.31 15.81
CA PRO A 90 -1.29 3.09 15.28
C PRO A 90 0.08 2.42 15.44
N SER A 91 0.23 1.46 16.37
CA SER A 91 1.46 0.68 16.53
C SER A 91 1.84 -0.15 15.30
N GLU A 92 0.89 -0.40 14.38
CA GLU A 92 1.13 -1.07 13.10
C GLU A 92 1.72 -0.14 12.03
N LEU A 93 1.80 1.16 12.30
CA LEU A 93 2.37 2.17 11.40
C LEU A 93 3.66 2.78 11.92
N ILE A 94 4.25 2.26 13.01
CA ILE A 94 5.51 2.79 13.53
C ILE A 94 6.70 2.10 12.87
N TYR A 95 7.62 2.88 12.32
CA TYR A 95 8.95 2.42 11.92
C TYR A 95 10.05 3.15 12.68
N THR A 96 11.19 2.49 12.87
CA THR A 96 12.26 2.90 13.78
C THR A 96 13.64 2.77 13.13
N GLU A 97 14.67 3.30 13.76
CA GLU A 97 16.08 3.02 13.39
C GLU A 97 16.75 1.95 14.27
N PHE A 98 16.03 1.48 15.28
CA PHE A 98 16.43 0.40 16.17
C PHE A 98 15.52 -0.82 16.01
N ASN A 99 15.93 -1.96 16.57
CA ASN A 99 15.18 -3.22 16.44
C ASN A 99 13.80 -3.09 17.11
N SER A 100 12.73 -3.12 16.31
CA SER A 100 11.35 -3.05 16.78
C SER A 100 10.41 -3.82 15.86
N TRP A 101 9.30 -4.27 16.43
CA TRP A 101 8.23 -4.92 15.68
C TRP A 101 6.89 -4.53 16.29
N ARG A 102 5.98 -4.03 15.44
CA ARG A 102 4.58 -3.71 15.81
C ARG A 102 4.46 -2.83 17.06
N GLY A 103 5.24 -1.75 17.08
CA GLY A 103 5.26 -0.77 18.18
C GLY A 103 5.91 -1.27 19.47
N THR A 104 6.65 -2.38 19.42
CA THR A 104 7.41 -2.90 20.55
C THR A 104 8.89 -2.94 20.22
N ALA A 105 9.70 -2.22 20.99
CA ALA A 105 11.15 -2.24 20.86
C ALA A 105 11.74 -3.54 21.44
N ALA A 106 12.86 -4.00 20.89
CA ALA A 106 13.48 -5.27 21.30
C ALA A 106 13.97 -5.30 22.75
N ASN A 107 14.20 -4.14 23.36
CA ASN A 107 14.57 -4.00 24.77
C ASN A 107 13.36 -4.04 25.73
N ASN A 108 12.13 -4.04 25.20
CA ASN A 108 10.91 -4.13 26.01
C ASN A 108 10.64 -5.59 26.42
N PRO A 109 10.37 -5.90 27.69
CA PRO A 109 9.97 -7.25 28.13
C PRO A 109 8.74 -7.82 27.41
N ALA A 110 7.87 -6.99 26.85
CA ALA A 110 6.71 -7.39 26.05
C ALA A 110 7.08 -7.78 24.61
N PHE A 111 8.34 -7.59 24.19
CA PHE A 111 8.82 -8.01 22.88
C PHE A 111 8.82 -9.54 22.83
N THR A 112 7.82 -10.11 22.19
CA THR A 112 7.69 -11.57 21.99
C THR A 112 8.54 -12.05 20.81
N GLY A 113 9.69 -11.41 20.60
CA GLY A 113 10.46 -11.63 19.39
C GLY A 113 11.09 -13.01 19.33
N ASN A 114 10.94 -13.64 18.18
CA ASN A 114 11.73 -14.80 17.80
C ASN A 114 12.93 -14.35 16.93
N ALA A 115 13.73 -15.31 16.47
CA ALA A 115 14.85 -15.01 15.59
C ALA A 115 14.42 -14.29 14.28
N ALA A 116 13.18 -14.49 13.81
CA ALA A 116 12.70 -13.90 12.56
C ALA A 116 12.32 -12.42 12.67
N VAL A 117 12.02 -11.90 13.87
CA VAL A 117 11.79 -10.45 14.07
C VAL A 117 13.05 -9.71 14.56
N THR A 118 14.17 -10.41 14.69
CA THR A 118 15.43 -9.78 15.08
C THR A 118 15.97 -8.91 13.95
N GLY A 119 16.18 -7.63 14.24
CA GLY A 119 16.68 -6.68 13.26
C GLY A 119 15.59 -6.12 12.34
N GLU A 120 14.32 -6.33 12.68
CA GLU A 120 13.22 -5.60 12.06
C GLU A 120 13.20 -4.15 12.57
N TYR A 121 12.74 -3.23 11.72
CA TYR A 121 12.76 -1.79 12.01
C TYR A 121 11.36 -1.20 12.02
N GLY A 122 10.42 -1.96 12.59
CA GLY A 122 9.00 -1.64 12.62
C GLY A 122 8.26 -2.00 11.34
N ASN A 123 7.07 -1.42 11.18
CA ASN A 123 6.15 -1.74 10.09
C ASN A 123 5.60 -0.49 9.42
N ARG A 124 5.10 -0.70 8.21
CA ARG A 124 4.36 0.28 7.41
C ARG A 124 3.13 -0.39 6.83
N ILE A 125 2.14 0.41 6.45
CA ILE A 125 1.07 -0.07 5.58
C ILE A 125 1.46 0.24 4.14
N HIS A 126 1.49 -0.79 3.31
CA HIS A 126 1.68 -0.66 1.87
C HIS A 126 0.36 -0.89 1.15
N PHE A 127 0.10 -0.08 0.13
CA PHE A 127 -1.08 -0.20 -0.73
C PHE A 127 -0.67 -0.93 -2.00
N GLY A 128 -0.48 -2.24 -1.91
CA GLY A 128 -0.12 -3.08 -3.04
C GLY A 128 -1.17 -2.98 -4.13
N THR A 129 -0.77 -2.98 -5.40
CA THR A 129 -1.72 -2.83 -6.50
C THR A 129 -1.50 -3.82 -7.62
N ARG A 130 -2.62 -4.27 -8.18
CA ARG A 130 -2.71 -4.98 -9.43
C ARG A 130 -3.44 -4.09 -10.43
N ILE A 131 -2.77 -3.77 -11.53
CA ILE A 131 -3.37 -3.03 -12.63
C ILE A 131 -3.42 -3.97 -13.83
N THR A 132 -4.57 -4.12 -14.46
CA THR A 132 -4.75 -4.99 -15.63
C THR A 132 -5.47 -4.25 -16.73
N ALA A 133 -4.91 -4.28 -17.94
CA ALA A 133 -5.55 -3.78 -19.14
C ALA A 133 -6.48 -4.84 -19.74
N THR A 134 -7.55 -4.38 -20.38
CA THR A 134 -8.40 -5.26 -21.18
C THR A 134 -7.63 -5.92 -22.33
N PRO A 135 -8.05 -7.12 -22.79
CA PRO A 135 -7.38 -7.81 -23.89
C PRO A 135 -7.22 -6.93 -25.14
N GLY A 136 -6.00 -6.89 -25.68
CA GLY A 136 -5.64 -6.06 -26.84
C GLY A 136 -5.22 -4.63 -26.48
N MET A 137 -5.17 -4.28 -25.20
CA MET A 137 -4.67 -3.01 -24.69
C MET A 137 -3.42 -3.20 -23.83
N GLU A 138 -2.59 -2.17 -23.79
CA GLU A 138 -1.39 -2.10 -22.95
C GLU A 138 -1.28 -0.70 -22.34
N PHE A 139 -0.54 -0.60 -21.24
CA PHE A 139 -0.17 0.65 -20.60
C PHE A 139 1.30 0.58 -20.19
N SER A 140 1.90 1.72 -19.82
CA SER A 140 3.25 1.73 -19.25
C SER A 140 3.23 2.06 -17.77
N LEU A 141 4.25 1.59 -17.04
CA LEU A 141 4.48 2.01 -15.65
C LEU A 141 4.56 3.55 -15.54
N SER A 142 5.06 4.22 -16.58
CA SER A 142 5.19 5.68 -16.61
C SER A 142 3.85 6.43 -16.65
N ASP A 143 2.77 5.75 -17.01
CA ASP A 143 1.41 6.31 -17.03
C ASP A 143 0.72 6.22 -15.65
N VAL A 144 1.35 5.54 -14.68
CA VAL A 144 0.80 5.34 -13.34
C VAL A 144 1.15 6.52 -12.46
N SER A 145 0.13 7.10 -11.85
CA SER A 145 0.23 8.05 -10.74
C SER A 145 -0.37 7.48 -9.47
N TRP A 146 0.01 8.03 -8.32
CA TRP A 146 -0.45 7.56 -7.01
C TRP A 146 -0.70 8.72 -6.05
N SER A 147 -1.59 8.48 -5.08
CA SER A 147 -1.76 9.32 -3.90
C SER A 147 -1.86 8.46 -2.64
N LEU A 148 -1.46 9.03 -1.52
CA LEU A 148 -1.70 8.55 -0.18
C LEU A 148 -2.34 9.70 0.59
N ASP A 149 -3.52 9.46 1.13
CA ASP A 149 -4.33 10.49 1.78
C ASP A 149 -4.91 9.93 3.09
N SER A 150 -5.03 10.78 4.08
CA SER A 150 -5.62 10.54 5.39
C SER A 150 -6.76 11.52 5.64
N ASP A 151 -7.85 11.06 6.26
CA ASP A 151 -9.01 11.91 6.53
C ASP A 151 -8.95 12.69 7.86
N ASP A 152 -7.76 12.77 8.47
CA ASP A 152 -7.53 13.65 9.61
C ASP A 152 -7.48 15.13 9.20
N ASP A 153 -7.61 16.04 10.17
CA ASP A 153 -7.70 17.49 9.94
C ASP A 153 -6.49 18.09 9.18
N THR A 154 -5.34 17.41 9.21
CA THR A 154 -4.11 17.87 8.57
C THR A 154 -3.78 17.13 7.29
N ASP A 155 -4.49 16.04 7.00
CA ASP A 155 -4.11 15.04 6.01
C ASP A 155 -2.61 14.70 6.13
N TYR A 156 -2.20 14.13 7.26
CA TYR A 156 -0.78 13.89 7.56
C TYR A 156 -0.04 13.15 6.45
N PHE A 157 -0.73 12.22 5.79
CA PHE A 157 -0.16 11.40 4.73
C PHE A 157 -0.21 12.01 3.32
N ASP A 158 -0.76 13.23 3.12
CA ASP A 158 -0.92 13.97 1.84
C ASP A 158 0.34 13.92 0.96
N GLN A 159 0.44 12.83 0.21
CA GLN A 159 1.56 12.53 -0.66
C GLN A 159 1.01 12.08 -1.99
N SER A 160 1.56 12.65 -3.05
CA SER A 160 1.24 12.23 -4.40
C SER A 160 2.49 12.18 -5.26
N GLY A 161 2.42 11.35 -6.29
CA GLY A 161 3.54 11.19 -7.20
C GLY A 161 3.16 10.46 -8.47
N SER A 162 4.18 10.26 -9.30
CA SER A 162 4.08 9.49 -10.53
C SER A 162 5.21 8.49 -10.61
N LEU A 163 4.94 7.36 -11.24
CA LEU A 163 5.95 6.36 -11.60
C LEU A 163 6.62 6.68 -12.95
N ALA A 164 6.34 7.85 -13.54
CA ALA A 164 7.07 8.38 -14.69
C ALA A 164 8.58 8.44 -14.41
N GLY A 165 9.36 7.77 -15.27
CA GLY A 165 10.81 7.67 -15.13
C GLY A 165 11.30 6.62 -14.13
N ALA A 166 10.42 5.99 -13.36
CA ALA A 166 10.78 4.85 -12.53
C ALA A 166 10.99 3.60 -13.40
N PRO A 167 12.03 2.79 -13.15
CA PRO A 167 12.19 1.51 -13.82
C PRO A 167 11.32 0.43 -13.16
N TYR A 168 11.01 -0.61 -13.93
CA TYR A 168 10.60 -1.90 -13.39
C TYR A 168 11.69 -2.42 -12.43
N SER A 169 11.28 -3.15 -11.39
CA SER A 169 12.17 -3.61 -10.33
C SER A 169 11.62 -4.86 -9.66
N SER A 170 12.36 -5.41 -8.69
CA SER A 170 11.87 -6.50 -7.85
C SER A 170 10.58 -6.18 -7.08
N THR A 171 10.20 -4.91 -6.93
CA THR A 171 8.96 -4.49 -6.28
C THR A 171 7.86 -4.08 -7.26
N ARG A 172 8.19 -3.90 -8.55
CA ARG A 172 7.31 -3.41 -9.62
C ARG A 172 7.50 -4.30 -10.86
N ILE A 173 6.62 -5.27 -11.02
CA ILE A 173 6.70 -6.28 -12.07
C ILE A 173 5.66 -5.98 -13.14
N GLY A 174 6.12 -5.81 -14.37
CA GLY A 174 5.27 -5.77 -15.54
C GLY A 174 5.07 -7.17 -16.12
N ILE A 175 3.92 -7.45 -16.70
CA ILE A 175 3.66 -8.68 -17.45
C ILE A 175 3.03 -8.30 -18.80
N ASN A 176 3.68 -8.74 -19.88
CA ASN A 176 3.17 -8.60 -21.24
C ASN A 176 2.64 -9.95 -21.72
N TYR A 177 1.34 -10.02 -21.98
CA TYR A 177 0.68 -11.18 -22.58
C TYR A 177 0.85 -11.02 -24.10
N VAL A 178 1.83 -11.71 -24.69
CA VAL A 178 2.25 -11.48 -26.09
C VAL A 178 1.09 -11.60 -27.09
N ASP A 179 0.12 -12.45 -26.79
CA ASP A 179 -1.12 -12.66 -27.55
C ASP A 179 -2.37 -12.02 -26.93
N GLY A 180 -2.21 -11.28 -25.83
CA GLY A 180 -3.28 -10.67 -25.04
C GLY A 180 -3.96 -11.63 -24.04
N ILE A 181 -3.47 -12.86 -23.86
CA ILE A 181 -4.06 -13.89 -23.01
C ILE A 181 -3.07 -14.31 -21.90
N LYS A 182 -3.41 -14.01 -20.64
CA LYS A 182 -2.61 -14.46 -19.48
C LYS A 182 -2.54 -15.98 -19.39
N GLY A 183 -1.34 -16.51 -19.13
CA GLY A 183 -1.11 -17.87 -18.64
C GLY A 183 -1.07 -18.97 -19.70
N ASN A 184 -0.96 -18.62 -20.98
CA ASN A 184 -0.79 -19.55 -22.09
C ASN A 184 0.67 -20.09 -22.24
N GLY A 185 1.61 -19.54 -21.47
CA GLY A 185 3.03 -19.91 -21.47
C GLY A 185 3.97 -19.02 -22.29
N ASP A 186 3.49 -17.94 -22.92
CA ASP A 186 4.32 -16.97 -23.64
C ASP A 186 4.45 -15.59 -22.95
N ASP A 187 3.80 -15.42 -21.80
CA ASP A 187 3.87 -14.20 -20.98
C ASP A 187 5.32 -13.79 -20.69
N ILE A 188 5.63 -12.52 -20.95
CA ILE A 188 6.94 -11.94 -20.66
C ILE A 188 6.86 -11.19 -19.33
N VAL A 189 7.62 -11.68 -18.34
CA VAL A 189 7.77 -11.02 -17.04
C VAL A 189 8.90 -9.99 -17.08
N ILE A 190 8.57 -8.73 -16.78
CA ILE A 190 9.48 -7.59 -16.79
C ILE A 190 9.73 -7.15 -15.34
N ASN A 191 10.89 -7.51 -14.80
CA ASN A 191 11.31 -7.20 -13.43
C ASN A 191 12.50 -6.21 -13.36
N SER A 192 12.92 -5.70 -14.51
CA SER A 192 13.95 -4.68 -14.67
C SER A 192 13.82 -4.01 -16.03
N GLY A 193 14.32 -2.78 -16.16
CA GLY A 193 14.28 -2.02 -17.42
C GLY A 193 13.41 -0.76 -17.34
N PRO A 194 13.32 0.00 -18.44
CA PRO A 194 12.64 1.29 -18.45
C PRO A 194 11.13 1.12 -18.20
N GLY A 195 10.56 1.99 -17.36
CA GLY A 195 9.12 2.02 -17.08
C GLY A 195 8.25 2.49 -18.26
N THR A 196 8.85 2.71 -19.43
CA THR A 196 8.13 3.04 -20.68
C THR A 196 7.77 1.78 -21.48
N GLN A 197 8.22 0.59 -21.08
CA GLN A 197 7.79 -0.66 -21.72
C GLN A 197 6.31 -0.90 -21.44
N LEU A 198 5.59 -1.27 -22.50
CA LEU A 198 4.16 -1.57 -22.48
C LEU A 198 3.89 -2.95 -21.91
N VAL A 199 2.88 -3.03 -21.06
CA VAL A 199 2.46 -4.23 -20.34
C VAL A 199 0.95 -4.33 -20.31
N ASN A 200 0.44 -5.55 -20.16
CA ASN A 200 -0.99 -5.80 -19.93
C ASN A 200 -1.31 -5.83 -18.44
N GLU A 201 -0.32 -6.12 -17.59
CA GLU A 201 -0.49 -6.18 -16.14
C GLU A 201 0.71 -5.59 -15.40
N LEU A 202 0.43 -4.89 -14.30
CA LEU A 202 1.41 -4.43 -13.33
C LEU A 202 1.08 -5.04 -11.97
N LEU A 203 2.07 -5.68 -11.36
CA LEU A 203 2.07 -6.06 -9.96
C LEU A 203 3.05 -5.14 -9.22
N TYR A 204 2.56 -4.38 -8.26
CA TYR A 204 3.38 -3.45 -7.49
C TYR A 204 3.13 -3.67 -6.00
N VAL A 205 4.19 -3.90 -5.22
CA VAL A 205 4.14 -3.95 -3.74
C VAL A 205 3.51 -2.67 -3.15
N GLY A 206 3.53 -1.59 -3.91
CA GLY A 206 2.81 -0.38 -3.62
C GLY A 206 3.63 0.66 -2.87
N ILE A 207 3.12 1.88 -2.90
CA ILE A 207 3.53 2.93 -1.98
C ILE A 207 3.14 2.52 -0.56
N GLY A 208 3.95 2.90 0.41
CA GLY A 208 3.68 2.62 1.81
C GLY A 208 4.41 3.59 2.70
N ASP A 209 3.76 3.90 3.81
CA ASP A 209 4.25 4.88 4.75
C ASP A 209 3.87 4.54 6.20
N GLY A 210 4.39 5.32 7.12
CA GLY A 210 4.12 5.22 8.55
C GLY A 210 4.64 6.44 9.30
N PHE A 211 4.69 6.33 10.62
CA PHE A 211 5.24 7.34 11.50
C PHE A 211 6.67 6.95 11.89
N PRO A 212 7.67 7.80 11.58
CA PRO A 212 9.01 7.61 12.12
C PRO A 212 9.00 7.81 13.63
N SER A 213 9.61 6.87 14.36
CA SER A 213 9.99 7.04 15.75
C SER A 213 11.50 7.21 15.83
N GLU A 214 11.91 8.46 15.98
CA GLU A 214 13.31 8.91 15.93
C GLU A 214 13.62 9.97 17.01
N ASN A 215 12.92 9.92 18.14
CA ASN A 215 13.12 10.87 19.22
C ASN A 215 14.41 10.56 20.00
N ILE A 216 15.51 11.20 19.58
CA ILE A 216 16.85 11.07 20.19
C ILE A 216 16.94 11.44 21.67
N ALA A 217 15.91 12.12 22.23
CA ALA A 217 15.87 12.48 23.65
C ALA A 217 15.17 11.41 24.52
N ALA A 218 14.61 10.37 23.91
CA ALA A 218 13.98 9.28 24.62
C ALA A 218 15.00 8.49 25.46
N PRO A 219 14.72 8.19 26.75
CA PRO A 219 15.63 7.40 27.58
C PRO A 219 15.83 5.96 27.12
N THR A 220 14.84 5.40 26.43
CA THR A 220 14.85 4.04 25.86
C THR A 220 14.16 4.01 24.50
N ASP A 221 14.51 3.01 23.68
CA ASP A 221 13.84 2.73 22.40
C ASP A 221 12.31 2.60 22.53
N GLN A 222 11.82 1.99 23.63
CA GLN A 222 10.38 1.90 23.85
C GLN A 222 9.77 3.26 24.23
N ASP A 223 10.49 4.09 24.97
CA ASP A 223 10.02 5.44 25.29
C ASP A 223 9.91 6.30 24.02
N ASP A 224 10.80 6.11 23.04
CA ASP A 224 10.72 6.76 21.72
C ASP A 224 9.40 6.41 21.02
N ILE A 225 9.11 5.10 20.90
CA ILE A 225 7.85 4.63 20.30
C ILE A 225 6.64 5.19 21.07
N ASN A 226 6.68 5.15 22.40
CA ASN A 226 5.58 5.63 23.24
C ASN A 226 5.35 7.14 23.09
N LEU A 227 6.41 7.93 22.91
CA LEU A 227 6.31 9.37 22.64
C LEU A 227 5.67 9.64 21.28
N THR A 228 6.07 8.87 20.25
CA THR A 228 5.49 8.95 18.90
C THR A 228 4.00 8.58 18.93
N LEU A 229 3.64 7.46 19.57
CA LEU A 229 2.24 7.07 19.77
C LEU A 229 1.47 8.12 20.58
N GLY A 230 2.09 8.71 21.60
CA GLY A 230 1.50 9.79 22.39
C GLY A 230 1.18 11.03 21.57
N ALA A 231 2.03 11.39 20.60
CA ALA A 231 1.77 12.49 19.68
C ALA A 231 0.59 12.19 18.73
N ILE A 232 0.52 10.96 18.20
CA ILE A 232 -0.61 10.50 17.37
C ILE A 232 -1.92 10.56 18.18
N TYR A 233 -1.91 10.05 19.41
CA TYR A 233 -3.06 10.08 20.32
C TYR A 233 -3.48 11.48 20.75
N ALA A 234 -2.54 12.45 20.76
CA ALA A 234 -2.86 13.84 21.05
C ALA A 234 -3.53 14.54 19.86
N GLY A 235 -3.25 14.09 18.63
CA GLY A 235 -3.87 14.61 17.40
C GLY A 235 -5.35 14.29 17.31
N CYS A 236 -5.78 13.14 17.87
CA CYS A 236 -7.17 12.72 17.81
C CYS A 236 -7.46 11.68 18.91
N ASN A 237 -8.58 11.80 19.64
CA ASN A 237 -8.86 11.00 20.84
C ASN A 237 -10.19 10.26 20.72
N GLY A 238 -10.16 8.92 20.70
CA GLY A 238 -11.35 8.08 20.54
C GLY A 238 -11.92 8.10 19.13
N CYS A 239 -11.06 8.25 18.13
CA CYS A 239 -11.47 8.46 16.74
C CYS A 239 -10.89 7.40 15.79
N GLU A 240 -11.40 7.44 14.57
CA GLU A 240 -10.92 6.63 13.46
C GLU A 240 -10.32 7.57 12.41
N VAL A 241 -9.12 7.25 11.95
CA VAL A 241 -8.47 7.90 10.81
C VAL A 241 -8.40 6.89 9.68
N MET A 242 -8.90 7.25 8.50
CA MET A 242 -8.89 6.43 7.31
C MET A 242 -7.71 6.82 6.42
N LEU A 243 -6.81 5.87 6.21
CA LEU A 243 -5.72 5.99 5.24
C LEU A 243 -6.18 5.38 3.90
N THR A 244 -6.06 6.15 2.83
CA THR A 244 -6.45 5.78 1.46
C THR A 244 -5.24 5.84 0.55
N GLY A 245 -4.87 4.72 -0.05
CA GLY A 245 -3.88 4.69 -1.14
C GLY A 245 -4.58 4.50 -2.47
N SER A 246 -4.29 5.38 -3.44
CA SER A 246 -4.92 5.39 -4.75
C SER A 246 -3.90 5.31 -5.88
N TYR A 247 -4.29 4.70 -6.98
CA TYR A 247 -3.53 4.68 -8.23
C TYR A 247 -4.41 5.12 -9.39
N THR A 248 -3.82 5.86 -10.31
CA THR A 248 -4.51 6.35 -11.50
C THR A 248 -3.71 6.06 -12.76
N VAL A 249 -4.39 5.56 -13.80
CA VAL A 249 -3.86 5.34 -15.15
C VAL A 249 -4.87 5.92 -16.15
N GLY A 250 -4.47 6.96 -16.88
CA GLY A 250 -5.40 7.73 -17.70
C GLY A 250 -6.53 8.33 -16.84
N ASP A 251 -7.77 8.01 -17.19
CA ASP A 251 -8.96 8.48 -16.45
C ASP A 251 -9.47 7.47 -15.40
N THR A 252 -8.81 6.32 -15.26
CA THR A 252 -9.21 5.26 -14.32
C THR A 252 -8.44 5.39 -13.01
N THR A 253 -9.18 5.40 -11.89
CA THR A 253 -8.63 5.39 -10.53
C THR A 253 -9.13 4.19 -9.75
N GLY A 254 -8.24 3.51 -9.02
CA GLY A 254 -8.57 2.51 -8.01
C GLY A 254 -7.94 2.85 -6.67
N SER A 255 -8.60 2.49 -5.57
CA SER A 255 -8.17 2.85 -4.22
C SER A 255 -8.38 1.71 -3.23
N GLY A 256 -7.49 1.61 -2.24
CA GLY A 256 -7.61 0.74 -1.07
C GLY A 256 -7.62 1.57 0.20
N LYS A 257 -8.27 1.08 1.26
CA LYS A 257 -8.49 1.85 2.49
C LYS A 257 -8.19 1.04 3.74
N VAL A 258 -7.65 1.70 4.75
CA VAL A 258 -7.41 1.14 6.08
C VAL A 258 -7.90 2.12 7.13
N THR A 259 -8.61 1.60 8.12
CA THR A 259 -9.03 2.39 9.27
C THR A 259 -8.07 2.18 10.44
N ILE A 260 -7.56 3.28 10.98
CA ILE A 260 -6.70 3.33 12.15
C ILE A 260 -7.56 3.82 13.32
N PHE A 261 -7.67 3.01 14.37
CA PHE A 261 -8.40 3.42 15.57
C PHE A 261 -7.46 3.94 16.63
N ILE A 262 -7.71 5.17 17.06
CA ILE A 262 -6.98 5.83 18.11
C ILE A 262 -7.81 5.76 19.41
N PRO A 263 -7.44 4.86 20.35
CA PRO A 263 -8.23 4.65 21.56
C PRO A 263 -8.12 5.85 22.50
N GLU A 264 -9.16 6.05 23.32
CA GLU A 264 -9.09 7.06 24.36
C GLU A 264 -8.02 6.75 25.42
N PRO A 265 -7.29 7.74 25.96
CA PRO A 265 -6.29 7.56 27.02
C PRO A 265 -6.80 6.82 28.26
N SER A 266 -8.08 6.98 28.60
CA SER A 266 -8.79 6.27 29.68
C SER A 266 -8.83 4.75 29.45
N THR A 267 -9.00 4.33 28.20
CA THR A 267 -9.08 2.91 27.79
C THR A 267 -7.72 2.22 27.90
N MET A 268 -6.65 2.95 27.61
CA MET A 268 -5.25 2.51 27.79
C MET A 268 -4.90 2.33 29.28
N ALA A 269 -5.34 3.26 30.14
CA ALA A 269 -5.13 3.16 31.59
C ALA A 269 -5.93 2.00 32.19
N LEU A 270 -7.20 1.83 31.79
CA LEU A 270 -8.08 0.81 32.35
C LEU A 270 -7.66 -0.62 31.96
N SER A 271 -7.13 -0.85 30.76
CA SER A 271 -6.58 -2.15 30.35
C SER A 271 -5.33 -2.51 31.16
N THR A 272 -4.43 -1.55 31.36
CA THR A 272 -3.19 -1.73 32.13
C THR A 272 -3.47 -1.97 33.62
N PHE A 273 -4.35 -1.17 34.25
CA PHE A 273 -4.69 -1.34 35.66
C PHE A 273 -5.67 -2.49 35.92
N GLY A 274 -6.56 -2.80 34.98
CA GLY A 274 -7.50 -3.92 35.08
C GLY A 274 -6.80 -5.28 35.11
N VAL A 275 -5.76 -5.47 34.29
CA VAL A 275 -4.94 -6.68 34.30
C VAL A 275 -4.15 -6.81 35.61
N LEU A 276 -3.52 -5.72 36.08
CA LEU A 276 -2.83 -5.68 37.37
C LEU A 276 -3.77 -5.97 38.56
N ALA A 277 -4.99 -5.44 38.54
CA ALA A 277 -6.01 -5.70 39.56
C ALA A 277 -6.46 -7.17 39.55
N CYS A 278 -6.60 -7.79 38.37
CA CYS A 278 -6.88 -9.23 38.24
C CYS A 278 -5.74 -10.08 38.81
N PHE A 279 -4.48 -9.79 38.49
CA PHE A 279 -3.33 -10.52 39.05
C PHE A 279 -3.19 -10.34 40.57
N ALA A 280 -3.45 -9.13 41.09
CA ALA A 280 -3.48 -8.88 42.53
C ALA A 280 -4.62 -9.64 43.23
N ALA A 281 -5.79 -9.76 42.59
CA ALA A 281 -6.92 -10.53 43.11
C ALA A 281 -6.66 -12.05 43.11
N PHE A 282 -5.99 -12.58 42.09
CA PHE A 282 -5.57 -13.99 42.05
C PHE A 282 -4.47 -14.32 43.06
N ARG A 283 -3.55 -13.38 43.33
CA ARG A 283 -2.49 -13.55 44.33
C ARG A 283 -3.01 -13.54 45.78
N LYS A 284 -4.15 -12.89 46.04
CA LYS A 284 -4.83 -12.92 47.36
C LYS A 284 -5.68 -14.18 47.61
N ARG A 285 -5.91 -15.01 46.59
CA ARG A 285 -6.74 -16.23 46.66
C ARG A 285 -5.92 -17.53 46.71
N ARG A 286 -4.59 -17.44 46.79
CA ARG A 286 -3.68 -18.53 47.17
C ARG A 286 -3.13 -18.26 48.56
#